data_AF-A0A8J8MKE1-F1
#
_entry.id   AF-A0A8J8MKE1-F1
#
_cell.length_a   1.000
_cell.length_b   1.000
_cell.length_c   1.000
_cell.angle_alpha   90.00
_cell.angle_beta   90.00
_cell.angle_gamma   90.00
#
_symmetry.space_group_name_H-M   'P 1'
#
loop_
_entity.id
_entity.type
_entity.pdbx_description
1 polymer ?
#
loop_
_entity_poly.entity_id
_entity_poly.type
_entity_poly.pdbx_seq_one_letter_code
_entity_poly.pdbx_strand_id
1 'polypeptide(L)'
;MLNLLKSYGIFLIAAVVVVCIHEYPKIFVYKYLEHPIYKKQTKVSLNPKKYIDPFGLICFVFLRVGWQKPFQFNYGRLKDKNKGLLAISLTGILSNLLFLTVLMPVYTNVYYINPELSMFISALMEFNMVMVIVNLLPVPPFDMAKIIQAVNPQTYFRFIQYEKMIQAFFILALAIGFVRRFVVLTYNAFVPNILNMIG
;
A
#
# COMPACT_ATOMS: atom_id res chain seq x y z
N MET A 1 24.60 14.25 -11.80
CA MET A 1 23.41 15.02 -11.36
C MET A 1 22.15 14.65 -12.14
N LEU A 2 22.17 14.66 -13.49
CA LEU A 2 21.00 14.34 -14.32
C LEU A 2 20.42 12.92 -14.09
N ASN A 3 21.27 11.90 -13.98
CA ASN A 3 20.81 10.52 -13.73
C ASN A 3 20.10 10.36 -12.38
N LEU A 4 20.56 11.09 -11.35
CA LEU A 4 19.94 11.07 -10.03
C LEU A 4 18.53 11.67 -10.06
N LEU A 5 18.38 12.82 -10.74
CA LEU A 5 17.07 13.47 -10.92
C LEU A 5 16.09 12.59 -11.69
N LYS A 6 16.57 11.90 -12.73
CA LYS A 6 15.78 10.90 -13.47
C LYS A 6 15.29 9.79 -12.53
N SER A 7 16.17 9.20 -11.74
CA SER A 7 15.83 8.15 -10.77
C SER A 7 14.76 8.61 -9.78
N TYR A 8 14.89 9.81 -9.21
CA TYR A 8 13.88 10.35 -8.29
C TYR A 8 12.55 10.63 -8.98
N GLY A 9 12.56 11.11 -10.23
CA GLY A 9 11.34 11.26 -11.03
C GLY A 9 10.63 9.92 -11.25
N ILE A 10 11.39 8.87 -11.60
CA ILE A 10 10.88 7.51 -11.77
C ILE A 10 10.26 7.00 -10.46
N PHE A 11 10.94 7.16 -9.33
CA PHE A 11 10.43 6.73 -8.03
C PHE A 11 9.17 7.49 -7.62
N LEU A 12 9.12 8.79 -7.87
CA LEU A 12 7.94 9.59 -7.57
C LEU A 12 6.73 9.09 -8.36
N ILE A 13 6.89 8.87 -9.67
CA ILE A 13 5.80 8.36 -10.53
C ILE A 13 5.38 6.96 -10.08
N ALA A 14 6.35 6.06 -9.84
CA ALA A 14 6.07 4.70 -9.38
C ALA A 14 5.30 4.69 -8.06
N ALA A 15 5.70 5.53 -7.09
CA ALA A 15 5.02 5.65 -5.80
C ALA A 15 3.56 6.08 -5.96
N VAL A 16 3.29 7.09 -6.80
CA VAL A 16 1.91 7.55 -7.07
C VAL A 16 1.07 6.43 -7.69
N VAL A 17 1.62 5.71 -8.67
CA VAL A 17 0.93 4.59 -9.33
C VAL A 17 0.61 3.49 -8.32
N VAL A 18 1.58 3.10 -7.49
CA VAL A 18 1.43 2.06 -6.47
C VAL A 18 0.40 2.41 -5.40
N VAL A 19 0.34 3.68 -4.98
CA VAL A 19 -0.71 4.17 -4.09
C VAL A 19 -2.11 4.05 -4.73
N CYS A 20 -2.22 4.35 -6.03
CA CYS A 20 -3.49 4.21 -6.75
C CYS A 20 -3.91 2.75 -6.88
N ILE A 21 -2.97 1.85 -7.16
CA ILE A 21 -3.20 0.39 -7.18
C ILE A 21 -3.75 -0.09 -5.83
N HIS A 22 -3.29 0.49 -4.71
CA HIS A 22 -3.76 0.13 -3.38
C HIS A 22 -5.15 0.68 -3.06
N GLU A 23 -5.39 1.96 -3.35
CA GLU A 23 -6.57 2.66 -2.84
C GLU A 23 -7.76 2.65 -3.81
N TYR A 24 -7.55 2.58 -5.13
CA TYR A 24 -8.67 2.59 -6.08
C TYR A 24 -9.56 1.35 -5.97
N PRO A 25 -9.02 0.11 -5.91
CA PRO A 25 -9.82 -1.09 -5.70
C PRO A 25 -10.70 -1.02 -4.44
N LYS A 26 -10.20 -0.44 -3.35
CA LYS A 26 -10.97 -0.23 -2.11
C LYS A 26 -12.21 0.60 -2.32
N ILE A 27 -12.15 1.63 -3.16
CA ILE A 27 -13.27 2.53 -3.46
C ILE A 27 -14.39 1.75 -4.17
N PHE A 28 -14.03 0.88 -5.12
CA PHE A 28 -14.99 0.04 -5.82
C PHE A 28 -15.65 -0.96 -4.87
N VAL A 29 -14.86 -1.61 -4.01
CA VAL A 29 -15.38 -2.54 -3.00
C VAL A 29 -16.28 -1.81 -1.99
N TYR A 30 -15.91 -0.62 -1.52
CA TYR A 30 -16.75 0.19 -0.66
C TYR A 30 -18.12 0.51 -1.30
N LYS A 31 -18.13 0.97 -2.56
CA LYS A 31 -19.38 1.24 -3.31
C LYS A 31 -20.27 0.00 -3.47
N TYR A 32 -19.65 -1.17 -3.64
CA TYR A 32 -20.38 -2.43 -3.78
C TYR A 32 -21.02 -2.87 -2.46
N LEU A 33 -20.28 -2.71 -1.34
CA LEU A 33 -20.69 -3.12 0.00
C LEU A 33 -21.56 -2.09 0.75
N GLU A 34 -21.70 -0.88 0.20
CA GLU A 34 -22.54 0.18 0.74
C GLU A 34 -24.04 -0.19 0.72
N HIS A 35 -24.77 0.24 1.76
CA HIS A 35 -26.20 0.04 1.87
C HIS A 35 -26.94 0.78 0.73
N PRO A 36 -27.94 0.16 0.07
CA PRO A 36 -28.59 0.74 -1.11
C PRO A 36 -29.13 2.16 -0.92
N ILE A 37 -29.56 2.51 0.30
CA ILE A 37 -30.09 3.83 0.65
C ILE A 37 -29.06 4.97 0.45
N TYR A 38 -27.76 4.68 0.59
CA TYR A 38 -26.71 5.68 0.48
C TYR A 38 -26.09 5.75 -0.93
N LYS A 39 -26.37 4.79 -1.83
CA LYS A 39 -25.70 4.69 -3.14
C LYS A 39 -25.77 5.97 -3.98
N LYS A 40 -26.90 6.69 -3.93
CA LYS A 40 -27.08 7.96 -4.68
C LYS A 40 -26.35 9.15 -4.02
N GLN A 41 -26.00 9.06 -2.74
CA GLN A 41 -25.35 10.12 -1.97
C GLN A 41 -23.82 10.00 -1.95
N THR A 42 -23.29 8.85 -2.37
CA THR A 42 -21.87 8.55 -2.24
C THR A 42 -21.05 9.13 -3.38
N LYS A 43 -20.33 10.20 -3.05
CA LYS A 43 -19.34 10.83 -3.90
C LYS A 43 -17.96 10.31 -3.51
N VAL A 44 -17.35 9.53 -4.39
CA VAL A 44 -15.95 9.09 -4.29
C VAL A 44 -15.14 9.73 -5.41
N SER A 45 -13.82 9.84 -5.25
CA SER A 45 -12.97 10.58 -6.17
C SER A 45 -11.73 9.77 -6.50
N LEU A 46 -11.52 9.49 -7.78
CA LEU A 46 -10.31 8.82 -8.28
C LEU A 46 -9.20 9.84 -8.58
N ASN A 47 -9.08 10.89 -7.75
CA ASN A 47 -7.98 11.84 -7.86
C ASN A 47 -6.81 11.33 -7.01
N PRO A 48 -5.64 11.00 -7.59
CA PRO A 48 -4.50 10.46 -6.86
C PRO A 48 -4.09 11.32 -5.67
N LYS A 49 -4.21 12.65 -5.79
CA LYS A 49 -3.81 13.62 -4.75
C LYS A 49 -4.52 13.42 -3.42
N LYS A 50 -5.70 12.79 -3.41
CA LYS A 50 -6.45 12.49 -2.17
C LYS A 50 -5.83 11.37 -1.34
N TYR A 51 -5.06 10.51 -1.99
CA TYR A 51 -4.48 9.28 -1.41
C TYR A 51 -2.98 9.41 -1.18
N ILE A 52 -2.37 10.51 -1.61
CA ILE A 52 -0.94 10.76 -1.40
C ILE A 52 -0.75 11.45 -0.06
N ASP A 53 0.10 10.85 0.78
CA ASP A 53 0.68 11.52 1.94
C ASP A 53 1.99 12.18 1.49
N PRO A 54 2.18 13.51 1.68
CA PRO A 54 3.41 14.17 1.27
C PRO A 54 4.68 13.60 1.93
N PHE A 55 4.61 13.26 3.22
CA PHE A 55 5.75 12.66 3.94
C PHE A 55 5.98 11.22 3.49
N GLY A 56 4.91 10.44 3.32
CA GLY A 56 4.98 9.09 2.77
C GLY A 56 5.61 9.08 1.37
N LEU A 57 5.26 10.04 0.51
CA LEU A 57 5.83 10.19 -0.82
C LEU A 57 7.32 10.57 -0.78
N ILE A 58 7.72 11.50 0.09
CA ILE A 58 9.13 11.83 0.32
C ILE A 58 9.89 10.58 0.76
N CYS A 59 9.33 9.79 1.68
CA CYS A 59 9.96 8.56 2.14
C CYS A 59 10.11 7.56 0.97
N PHE A 60 9.12 7.40 0.08
CA PHE A 60 9.25 6.52 -1.09
C PHE A 60 10.46 6.91 -1.95
N VAL A 61 10.65 8.19 -2.20
CA VAL A 61 11.71 8.68 -3.11
C VAL A 61 13.10 8.54 -2.47
N PHE A 62 13.25 8.88 -1.19
CA PHE A 62 14.58 8.95 -0.56
C PHE A 62 14.94 7.72 0.27
N LEU A 63 13.97 7.10 0.94
CA LEU A 63 14.18 5.94 1.81
C LEU A 63 13.77 4.62 1.14
N ARG A 64 13.13 4.69 -0.05
CA ARG A 64 12.55 3.53 -0.75
C ARG A 64 11.60 2.72 0.14
N VAL A 65 10.95 3.41 1.06
CA VAL A 65 9.86 2.94 1.93
C VAL A 65 8.89 4.10 2.08
N GLY A 66 7.59 3.85 2.10
CA GLY A 66 6.62 4.94 2.19
C GLY A 66 5.21 4.41 2.41
N TRP A 67 4.27 5.33 2.51
CA TRP A 67 2.87 5.01 2.77
C TRP A 67 1.94 5.98 2.04
N GLN A 68 0.69 5.57 1.96
CA GLN A 68 -0.39 6.38 1.42
C GLN A 68 -1.14 7.13 2.51
N LYS A 69 -1.83 8.20 2.12
CA LYS A 69 -2.93 8.76 2.90
C LYS A 69 -4.14 7.83 2.73
N PRO A 70 -4.64 7.17 3.78
CA PRO A 70 -5.66 6.13 3.62
C PRO A 70 -6.98 6.70 3.09
N PHE A 71 -7.69 5.91 2.26
CA PHE A 71 -9.06 6.20 1.87
C PHE A 71 -9.97 6.38 3.08
N GLN A 72 -10.56 7.56 3.16
CA GLN A 72 -11.55 7.92 4.18
C GLN A 72 -12.96 7.60 3.66
N PHE A 73 -13.71 6.81 4.41
CA PHE A 73 -15.08 6.44 4.08
C PHE A 73 -15.94 6.36 5.33
N ASN A 74 -17.26 6.43 5.15
CA ASN A 74 -18.19 6.36 6.27
C ASN A 74 -18.55 4.90 6.57
N TYR A 75 -17.97 4.37 7.65
CA TYR A 75 -18.21 3.01 8.13
C TYR A 75 -19.70 2.73 8.43
N GLY A 76 -20.46 3.74 8.85
CA GLY A 76 -21.90 3.64 9.11
C GLY A 76 -22.76 3.38 7.87
N ARG A 77 -22.21 3.55 6.66
CA ARG A 77 -22.94 3.31 5.40
C ARG A 77 -22.81 1.89 4.88
N LEU A 78 -21.94 1.06 5.46
CA LEU A 78 -21.76 -0.34 5.06
C LEU A 78 -22.97 -1.19 5.45
N LYS A 79 -23.36 -2.15 4.60
CA LYS A 79 -24.42 -3.13 4.92
C LYS A 79 -24.04 -3.96 6.15
N ASP A 80 -22.85 -4.54 6.11
CA ASP A 80 -22.21 -5.21 7.24
C ASP A 80 -20.92 -4.45 7.54
N LYS A 81 -20.90 -3.86 8.73
CA LYS A 81 -19.84 -2.98 9.22
C LYS A 81 -18.49 -3.72 9.30
N ASN A 82 -18.46 -4.86 9.98
CA ASN A 82 -17.22 -5.61 10.19
C ASN A 82 -16.74 -6.29 8.91
N LYS A 83 -17.62 -7.00 8.21
CA LYS A 83 -17.24 -7.67 6.95
C LYS A 83 -16.84 -6.66 5.88
N GLY A 84 -17.54 -5.52 5.81
CA GLY A 84 -17.23 -4.45 4.88
C GLY A 84 -15.84 -3.86 5.12
N LEU A 85 -15.52 -3.52 6.37
CA LEU A 85 -14.20 -3.00 6.72
C LEU A 85 -13.09 -4.01 6.49
N LEU A 86 -13.30 -5.28 6.82
CA LEU A 86 -12.36 -6.36 6.55
C LEU A 86 -12.08 -6.48 5.04
N ALA A 87 -13.14 -6.59 4.23
CA ALA A 87 -13.03 -6.73 2.78
C ALA A 87 -12.31 -5.54 2.15
N ILE A 88 -12.68 -4.31 2.52
CA ILE A 88 -12.04 -3.09 2.00
C ILE A 88 -10.55 -3.05 2.39
N SER A 89 -10.22 -3.39 3.64
CA SER A 89 -8.84 -3.33 4.13
C SER A 89 -7.95 -4.38 3.45
N LEU A 90 -8.45 -5.60 3.28
CA LEU A 90 -7.75 -6.67 2.56
C LEU A 90 -7.61 -6.36 1.07
N THR A 91 -8.60 -5.71 0.45
CA THR A 91 -8.60 -5.42 -0.99
C THR A 91 -7.36 -4.66 -1.43
N GLY A 92 -6.92 -3.65 -0.68
CA GLY A 92 -5.72 -2.90 -1.03
C GLY A 92 -4.47 -3.77 -1.00
N ILE A 93 -4.26 -4.48 0.11
CA ILE A 93 -3.11 -5.38 0.31
C ILE A 93 -3.05 -6.44 -0.81
N LEU A 94 -4.19 -7.09 -1.09
CA LEU A 94 -4.28 -8.11 -2.15
C LEU A 94 -4.08 -7.52 -3.55
N SER A 95 -4.50 -6.28 -3.80
CA SER A 95 -4.28 -5.61 -5.09
C SER A 95 -2.79 -5.40 -5.35
N ASN A 96 -2.05 -4.87 -4.37
CA ASN A 96 -0.61 -4.68 -4.52
C ASN A 96 0.14 -6.00 -4.66
N LEU A 97 -0.26 -7.04 -3.91
CA LEU A 97 0.32 -8.37 -4.03
C LEU A 97 0.07 -8.97 -5.43
N LEU A 98 -1.16 -8.84 -5.95
CA LEU A 98 -1.52 -9.28 -7.30
C LEU A 98 -0.69 -8.54 -8.36
N PHE A 99 -0.63 -7.21 -8.29
CA PHE A 99 0.18 -6.42 -9.23
C PHE A 99 1.67 -6.76 -9.16
N LEU A 100 2.22 -7.04 -7.98
CA LEU A 100 3.59 -7.51 -7.83
C LEU A 100 3.83 -8.81 -8.62
N THR A 101 2.94 -9.80 -8.51
CA THR A 101 3.07 -11.07 -9.26
C THR A 101 2.96 -10.88 -10.77
N VAL A 102 2.07 -10.01 -11.25
CA VAL A 102 1.89 -9.71 -12.68
C VAL A 102 3.09 -8.96 -13.27
N LEU A 103 3.76 -8.11 -12.49
CA LEU A 103 4.92 -7.34 -12.96
C LEU A 103 6.19 -8.18 -13.15
N MET A 104 6.30 -9.33 -12.48
CA MET A 104 7.49 -10.20 -12.56
C MET A 104 7.84 -10.68 -13.97
N PRO A 105 6.93 -11.30 -14.75
CA PRO A 105 7.23 -11.70 -16.12
C PRO A 105 7.44 -10.50 -17.05
N VAL A 106 6.87 -9.33 -16.76
CA VAL A 106 7.11 -8.10 -17.54
C VAL A 106 8.55 -7.63 -17.30
N TYR A 107 9.02 -7.68 -16.05
CA TYR A 107 10.38 -7.26 -15.69
C TYR A 107 11.45 -8.08 -16.41
N THR A 108 11.33 -9.41 -16.44
CA THR A 108 12.31 -10.29 -17.08
C THR A 108 12.46 -10.02 -18.57
N ASN A 109 11.35 -9.73 -19.26
CA ASN A 109 11.35 -9.43 -20.69
C ASN A 109 11.94 -8.05 -21.01
N VAL A 110 11.80 -7.06 -20.11
CA VAL A 110 12.19 -5.67 -20.37
C VAL A 110 13.61 -5.36 -19.84
N TYR A 111 14.13 -6.19 -18.94
CA TYR A 111 15.35 -5.90 -18.18
C TYR A 111 16.55 -5.48 -19.04
N TYR A 112 16.78 -6.16 -20.16
CA TYR A 112 17.90 -5.90 -21.07
C TYR A 112 17.57 -4.94 -22.23
N ILE A 113 16.32 -4.49 -22.34
CA ILE A 113 15.86 -3.67 -23.49
C ILE A 113 16.01 -2.18 -23.21
N ASN A 114 15.51 -1.71 -22.07
CA ASN A 114 15.50 -0.30 -21.73
C ASN A 114 15.80 -0.08 -20.23
N PRO A 115 16.94 0.54 -19.87
CA PRO A 115 17.32 0.74 -18.47
C PRO A 115 16.33 1.58 -17.67
N GLU A 116 15.73 2.61 -18.26
CA GLU A 116 14.80 3.52 -17.59
C GLU A 116 13.46 2.83 -17.31
N LEU A 117 12.95 2.06 -18.27
CA LEU A 117 11.73 1.27 -18.11
C LEU A 117 11.94 0.11 -17.13
N SER A 118 13.09 -0.57 -17.20
CA SER A 118 13.50 -1.60 -16.24
C SER A 118 13.56 -1.03 -14.80
N MET A 119 14.13 0.16 -14.64
CA MET A 119 14.18 0.86 -13.36
C MET A 119 12.77 1.22 -12.85
N PHE A 120 11.88 1.68 -13.72
CA PHE A 120 10.50 1.98 -13.37
C PHE A 120 9.73 0.73 -12.92
N ILE A 121 9.82 -0.37 -13.67
CA ILE A 121 9.16 -1.64 -13.31
C ILE A 121 9.73 -2.20 -12.00
N SER A 122 11.05 -2.15 -11.81
CA SER A 122 11.70 -2.55 -10.56
C SER A 122 11.19 -1.73 -9.37
N ALA A 123 11.06 -0.41 -9.54
CA ALA A 123 10.50 0.47 -8.52
C ALA A 123 9.02 0.15 -8.24
N LEU A 124 8.20 -0.13 -9.26
CA LEU A 124 6.82 -0.56 -9.06
C LEU A 124 6.75 -1.86 -8.25
N MET A 125 7.56 -2.87 -8.57
CA MET A 125 7.59 -4.13 -7.83
C MET A 125 7.98 -3.91 -6.37
N GLU A 126 9.08 -3.19 -6.14
CA GLU A 126 9.57 -2.90 -4.80
C GLU A 126 8.53 -2.11 -3.99
N PHE A 127 7.93 -1.07 -4.57
CA PHE A 127 6.96 -0.23 -3.85
C PHE A 127 5.63 -0.94 -3.62
N ASN A 128 5.19 -1.84 -4.51
CA ASN A 128 4.06 -2.73 -4.22
C ASN A 128 4.36 -3.58 -2.98
N MET A 129 5.57 -4.13 -2.87
CA MET A 129 5.99 -4.89 -1.69
C MET A 129 6.04 -4.03 -0.43
N VAL A 130 6.54 -2.79 -0.53
CA VAL A 130 6.49 -1.80 0.56
C VAL A 130 5.05 -1.59 1.03
N MET A 131 4.12 -1.34 0.11
CA MET A 131 2.72 -1.10 0.45
C MET A 131 2.07 -2.30 1.14
N VAL A 132 2.36 -3.52 0.68
CA VAL A 132 1.90 -4.75 1.34
C VAL A 132 2.42 -4.81 2.77
N ILE A 133 3.74 -4.66 2.97
CA ILE A 133 4.36 -4.76 4.29
C ILE A 133 3.85 -3.68 5.23
N VAL A 134 3.87 -2.41 4.82
CA VAL A 134 3.45 -1.29 5.64
C VAL A 134 1.97 -1.43 6.03
N ASN A 135 1.11 -1.86 5.11
CA ASN A 135 -0.30 -2.06 5.42
C ASN A 135 -0.60 -3.33 6.22
N LEU A 136 0.36 -4.25 6.37
CA LEU A 136 0.32 -5.38 7.30
C LEU A 136 0.85 -5.03 8.70
N LEU A 137 1.55 -3.91 8.88
CA LEU A 137 1.97 -3.45 10.21
C LEU A 137 0.75 -2.95 11.00
N PRO A 138 0.58 -3.36 12.27
CA PRO A 138 -0.50 -2.89 13.13
C PRO A 138 -0.17 -1.46 13.62
N VAL A 139 -0.24 -0.48 12.73
CA VAL A 139 0.00 0.94 13.01
C VAL A 139 -1.19 1.72 12.47
N PRO A 140 -2.02 2.38 13.30
CA PRO A 140 -3.07 3.26 12.78
C PRO A 140 -2.43 4.41 11.99
N PRO A 141 -2.95 4.79 10.82
CA PRO A 141 -4.22 4.36 10.21
C PRO A 141 -4.11 3.26 9.13
N PHE A 142 -3.03 2.47 9.11
CA PHE A 142 -2.82 1.41 8.12
C PHE A 142 -3.85 0.29 8.22
N ASP A 143 -3.96 -0.50 7.14
CA ASP A 143 -5.08 -1.43 6.98
C ASP A 143 -5.09 -2.58 8.01
N MET A 144 -3.95 -3.04 8.52
CA MET A 144 -3.92 -4.06 9.59
C MET A 144 -4.66 -3.59 10.85
N ALA A 145 -4.56 -2.31 11.22
CA ALA A 145 -5.30 -1.78 12.38
C ALA A 145 -6.83 -1.88 12.15
N LYS A 146 -7.29 -1.66 10.92
CA LYS A 146 -8.69 -1.82 10.52
C LYS A 146 -9.12 -3.28 10.43
N ILE A 147 -8.23 -4.17 10.00
CA ILE A 147 -8.46 -5.63 10.03
C ILE A 147 -8.65 -6.10 11.47
N ILE A 148 -7.78 -5.67 12.40
CA ILE A 148 -7.94 -5.95 13.84
C ILE A 148 -9.29 -5.43 14.33
N GLN A 149 -9.68 -4.20 13.96
CA GLN A 149 -10.99 -3.64 14.30
C GLN A 149 -12.16 -4.51 13.80
N ALA A 150 -12.10 -4.97 12.55
CA ALA A 150 -13.15 -5.76 11.94
C ALA A 150 -13.27 -7.17 12.54
N VAL A 151 -12.14 -7.79 12.87
CA VAL A 151 -12.09 -9.16 13.41
C VAL A 151 -12.37 -9.18 14.92
N ASN A 152 -11.78 -8.24 15.68
CA ASN A 152 -11.95 -8.15 17.11
C ASN A 152 -11.96 -6.68 17.60
N PRO A 153 -13.16 -6.06 17.64
CA PRO A 153 -13.32 -4.67 18.08
C PRO A 153 -12.79 -4.41 19.49
N GLN A 154 -12.92 -5.38 20.41
CA GLN A 154 -12.46 -5.22 21.80
C GLN A 154 -10.93 -5.11 21.87
N THR A 155 -10.23 -5.93 21.10
CA THR A 155 -8.77 -5.85 20.97
C THR A 155 -8.36 -4.53 20.35
N TYR A 156 -9.06 -4.10 19.30
CA TYR A 156 -8.81 -2.79 18.69
C TYR A 156 -8.98 -1.62 19.67
N PHE A 157 -10.03 -1.63 20.52
CA PHE A 157 -10.24 -0.57 21.51
C PHE A 157 -9.14 -0.49 22.57
N ARG A 158 -8.52 -1.61 22.94
CA ARG A 158 -7.33 -1.59 23.82
C ARG A 158 -6.10 -1.11 23.08
N PHE A 159 -5.91 -1.58 21.86
CA PHE A 159 -4.79 -1.25 21.00
C PHE A 159 -4.73 0.24 20.63
N ILE A 160 -5.87 0.86 20.31
CA ILE A 160 -5.94 2.26 19.87
C ILE A 160 -5.57 3.25 21.00
N GLN A 161 -5.65 2.83 22.27
CA GLN A 161 -5.18 3.65 23.40
C GLN A 161 -3.69 3.97 23.32
N TYR A 162 -2.92 3.12 22.63
CA TYR A 162 -1.48 3.26 22.44
C TYR A 162 -1.11 3.85 21.08
N GLU A 163 -2.06 4.39 20.32
CA GLU A 163 -1.86 4.86 18.94
C GLU A 163 -0.59 5.72 18.77
N LYS A 164 -0.43 6.76 19.60
CA LYS A 164 0.72 7.67 19.52
C LYS A 164 2.05 6.96 19.77
N MET A 165 2.06 6.03 20.72
CA MET A 165 3.26 5.25 21.04
C MET A 165 3.61 4.29 19.89
N ILE A 166 2.62 3.61 19.33
CA ILE A 166 2.79 2.72 18.17
C ILE A 166 3.31 3.49 16.94
N GLN A 167 2.74 4.66 16.67
CA GLN A 167 3.22 5.55 15.60
C GLN A 167 4.65 6.03 15.85
N ALA A 168 4.99 6.41 17.09
CA ALA A 168 6.35 6.79 17.45
C ALA A 168 7.36 5.64 17.22
N PHE A 169 7.00 4.41 17.62
CA PHE A 169 7.82 3.23 17.34
C PHE A 169 7.97 2.96 15.85
N PHE A 170 6.92 3.16 15.05
CA PHE A 170 7.00 3.04 13.60
C PHE A 170 7.96 4.07 13.00
N ILE A 171 7.88 5.33 13.43
CA ILE A 171 8.82 6.38 12.98
C ILE A 171 10.25 6.06 13.42
N LEU A 172 10.47 5.57 14.64
CA LEU A 172 11.78 5.13 15.10
C LEU A 172 12.31 3.97 14.23
N ALA A 173 11.47 2.96 13.95
CA ALA A 173 11.81 1.83 13.10
C ALA A 173 12.15 2.26 11.66
N LEU A 174 11.47 3.29 11.13
CA LEU A 174 11.82 3.92 9.86
C LEU A 174 13.18 4.61 9.93
N ALA A 175 13.41 5.42 10.97
CA ALA A 175 14.63 6.21 11.14
C ALA A 175 15.90 5.34 11.25
N ILE A 176 15.80 4.20 11.95
CA ILE A 176 16.92 3.25 12.07
C ILE A 176 17.05 2.30 10.86
N GLY A 177 16.18 2.44 9.84
CA GLY A 177 16.20 1.62 8.62
C GLY A 177 15.66 0.20 8.80
N PHE A 178 15.02 -0.13 9.93
CA PHE A 178 14.48 -1.46 10.20
C PHE A 178 13.41 -1.85 9.17
N VAL A 179 12.46 -0.95 8.87
CA VAL A 179 11.39 -1.21 7.90
C VAL A 179 11.98 -1.46 6.52
N ARG A 180 12.97 -0.67 6.10
CA ARG A 180 13.66 -0.84 4.82
C ARG A 180 14.35 -2.19 4.73
N ARG A 181 15.09 -2.59 5.77
CA ARG A 181 15.75 -3.89 5.82
C ARG A 181 14.74 -5.03 5.74
N PHE A 182 13.62 -4.93 6.45
CA PHE A 182 12.56 -5.93 6.42
C PHE A 182 11.91 -6.05 5.03
N VAL A 183 11.66 -4.93 4.35
CA VAL A 183 11.18 -4.92 2.96
C VAL A 183 12.17 -5.63 2.03
N VAL A 184 13.46 -5.30 2.11
CA VAL A 184 14.48 -5.91 1.23
C VAL A 184 14.60 -7.41 1.49
N LEU A 185 14.61 -7.85 2.75
CA LEU A 185 14.67 -9.27 3.09
C LEU A 185 13.46 -10.02 2.53
N THR A 186 12.25 -9.50 2.74
CA THR A 186 11.03 -10.15 2.25
C THR A 186 10.96 -10.11 0.72
N TYR A 187 11.38 -9.02 0.07
CA TYR A 187 11.45 -8.92 -1.39
C TYR A 187 12.42 -9.96 -1.97
N ASN A 188 13.63 -10.07 -1.42
CA ASN A 188 14.64 -11.02 -1.87
C ASN A 188 14.25 -12.48 -1.60
N ALA A 189 13.44 -12.73 -0.57
CA ALA A 189 12.89 -14.06 -0.32
C ALA A 189 11.69 -14.38 -1.23
N PHE A 190 10.84 -13.40 -1.55
CA PHE A 190 9.60 -13.63 -2.28
C PHE A 190 9.79 -13.68 -3.80
N VAL A 191 10.50 -12.71 -4.38
CA VAL A 191 10.58 -12.55 -5.84
C VAL A 191 11.23 -13.74 -6.56
N PRO A 192 12.40 -14.27 -6.11
CA PRO A 192 13.02 -15.41 -6.78
C PRO A 192 12.14 -16.67 -6.74
N ASN A 193 11.46 -16.91 -5.61
CA ASN A 193 10.58 -18.08 -5.46
C ASN A 193 9.40 -18.03 -6.43
N ILE A 194 8.77 -16.87 -6.61
CA ILE A 194 7.68 -16.72 -7.58
C ILE A 194 8.19 -16.84 -9.02
N LEU A 195 9.35 -16.28 -9.34
CA LEU A 195 9.95 -16.44 -10.68
C LEU A 195 10.21 -17.91 -11.01
N ASN A 196 10.72 -18.70 -10.07
CA ASN A 196 10.93 -20.15 -10.22
C ASN A 196 9.63 -20.96 -10.33
N MET A 197 8.47 -20.40 -9.97
CA MET A 197 7.18 -21.08 -10.14
C MET A 197 6.54 -20.81 -11.51
N ILE A 198 6.96 -19.74 -12.19
CA ILE A 198 6.36 -19.27 -13.46
C ILE A 198 7.24 -19.63 -14.67
N GLY A 199 8.51 -19.97 -14.46
CA GLY A 199 9.44 -20.50 -15.47
C GLY A 199 9.98 -21.88 -15.07
#